data_AF-A0A0H2R8R7-F1
#
_entry.id   AF-A0A0H2R8R7-F1
#
_cell.length_a   1.000
_cell.length_b   1.000
_cell.length_c   1.000
_cell.angle_alpha   90.00
_cell.angle_beta   90.00
_cell.angle_gamma   90.00
#
_symmetry.space_group_name_H-M   'P 1'
#
loop_
_entity.id
_entity.type
_entity.pdbx_description
1 polymer ?
#
loop_
_entity_poly.entity_id
_entity_poly.type
_entity_poly.pdbx_seq_one_letter_code
_entity_poly.pdbx_strand_id
1 'polypeptide(L)'
;MGSNLPSTSPDRQSTYNDTPGDEDANVVMPLSSSVPDEHREDDTIDTTTVYSYYSTWSTNYTMSNLPGPGRILGNFYSRAGRALEKHLGRIVDRTSIIQAKVVMYSISGTFGLFVSKNPKKHETGCEVLLACARSDEIRTQLDAFVEIVFYFAERTSEVHSAFNRVFERRNQISDVITFSWKRPGVEYSTEWLFWYKLASRCLSSHQSPVFEATAQFNGVQRQSLDFSHFEGLLLSCDAMADFILAVSCICNYWNIEGIEHYISSKGFRGPALVQFATGLLAWWDAHFFQPDPHWSWLRSTCVLFLTRKLFDGMTRSSRNVDTDGTSGHPGYDALALLAMWEDVHKLHHILRRYFVSQLPHFL
;
A
#
# COMPACT_ATOMS: atom_id res chain seq x y z
N MET A 1 -29.50 -64.44 28.59
CA MET A 1 -29.65 -64.40 30.07
C MET A 1 -28.99 -63.10 30.51
N GLY A 2 -29.74 -62.00 30.63
CA GLY A 2 -30.30 -61.49 31.89
C GLY A 2 -29.21 -60.67 32.60
N SER A 3 -29.34 -59.39 32.93
CA SER A 3 -30.50 -58.68 33.46
C SER A 3 -30.23 -57.16 33.57
N ASN A 4 -31.22 -56.36 33.16
CA ASN A 4 -31.81 -55.18 33.81
C ASN A 4 -31.03 -54.40 34.88
N LEU A 5 -30.88 -53.08 34.66
CA LEU A 5 -30.90 -52.05 35.71
C LEU A 5 -31.75 -50.83 35.25
N PRO A 6 -32.52 -50.20 36.15
CA PRO A 6 -33.53 -49.20 35.79
C PRO A 6 -33.12 -47.74 36.06
N SER A 7 -33.75 -46.87 35.27
CA SER A 7 -34.19 -45.48 35.50
C SER A 7 -34.30 -45.02 36.96
N THR A 8 -33.89 -43.79 37.29
CA THR A 8 -34.80 -42.74 37.83
C THR A 8 -34.18 -41.34 37.74
N SER A 9 -34.91 -40.41 37.13
CA SER A 9 -34.71 -38.95 37.17
C SER A 9 -35.47 -38.35 38.36
N PRO A 10 -35.04 -37.21 38.92
CA PRO A 10 -35.99 -36.29 39.54
C PRO A 10 -35.99 -34.92 38.85
N ASP A 11 -37.20 -34.56 38.44
CA ASP A 11 -37.66 -33.23 38.07
C ASP A 11 -37.06 -32.12 38.93
N ARG A 12 -36.60 -31.06 38.27
CA ARG A 12 -36.48 -29.74 38.87
C ARG A 12 -37.34 -28.75 38.10
N GLN A 13 -38.50 -28.48 38.67
CA GLN A 13 -39.38 -27.37 38.32
C GLN A 13 -38.58 -26.06 38.31
N SER A 14 -38.54 -25.39 37.17
CA SER A 14 -38.12 -24.00 37.06
C SER A 14 -39.38 -23.14 36.96
N THR A 15 -39.69 -22.44 38.04
CA THR A 15 -40.71 -21.40 38.11
C THR A 15 -40.40 -20.28 37.12
N TYR A 16 -41.32 -20.10 36.18
CA TYR A 16 -41.42 -18.98 35.26
C TYR A 16 -41.73 -17.71 36.06
N ASN A 17 -40.82 -16.74 36.04
CA ASN A 17 -41.08 -15.37 36.49
C ASN A 17 -41.13 -14.49 35.24
N ASP A 18 -42.33 -14.18 34.79
CA ASP A 18 -42.60 -13.12 33.82
C ASP A 18 -42.25 -11.77 34.44
N THR A 19 -41.26 -11.08 33.87
CA THR A 19 -41.04 -9.65 34.09
C THR A 19 -41.02 -8.97 32.72
N PRO A 20 -41.93 -8.03 32.44
CA PRO A 20 -41.92 -7.27 31.19
C PRO A 20 -40.90 -6.13 31.35
N GLY A 21 -39.72 -6.32 30.75
CA GLY A 21 -38.70 -5.29 30.63
C GLY A 21 -38.68 -4.75 29.20
N ASP A 22 -39.12 -3.51 29.04
CA ASP A 22 -38.85 -2.64 27.90
C ASP A 22 -37.34 -2.65 27.59
N GLU A 23 -36.94 -3.26 26.47
CA GLU A 23 -35.63 -3.01 25.86
C GLU A 23 -35.78 -2.91 24.34
N ASP A 24 -36.39 -1.81 23.91
CA ASP A 24 -36.20 -1.24 22.58
C ASP A 24 -34.85 -0.49 22.56
N ALA A 25 -33.77 -1.25 22.71
CA ALA A 25 -32.42 -0.75 22.51
C ALA A 25 -31.89 -1.35 21.22
N ASN A 26 -31.87 -0.52 20.18
CA ASN A 26 -31.03 -0.72 19.01
C ASN A 26 -29.60 -1.04 19.47
N VAL A 27 -29.27 -2.33 19.56
CA VAL A 27 -27.90 -2.80 19.69
C VAL A 27 -27.25 -2.56 18.32
N VAL A 28 -26.88 -1.31 18.09
CA VAL A 28 -25.84 -0.94 17.15
C VAL A 28 -24.60 -1.63 17.70
N MET A 29 -24.30 -2.83 17.20
CA MET A 29 -23.00 -3.44 17.42
C MET A 29 -21.97 -2.41 16.95
N PRO A 30 -21.07 -1.93 17.83
CA PRO A 30 -19.89 -1.25 17.38
C PRO A 30 -19.15 -2.31 16.57
N LEU A 31 -19.14 -2.16 15.25
CA LEU A 31 -18.13 -2.77 14.42
C LEU A 31 -16.80 -2.28 15.02
N SER A 32 -16.19 -3.13 15.86
CA SER A 32 -14.79 -2.99 16.25
C SER A 32 -13.99 -3.03 14.96
N SER A 33 -13.80 -1.85 14.35
CA SER A 33 -12.77 -1.64 13.36
C SER A 33 -11.46 -1.83 14.13
N SER A 34 -10.96 -3.05 14.13
CA SER A 34 -9.54 -3.30 14.31
C SER A 34 -8.82 -2.70 13.10
N VAL A 35 -8.80 -1.37 13.06
CA VAL A 35 -7.73 -0.66 12.37
C VAL A 35 -6.47 -1.24 13.02
N PRO A 36 -5.57 -1.86 12.26
CA PRO A 36 -4.34 -2.37 12.85
C PRO A 36 -3.66 -1.17 13.53
N ASP A 37 -3.46 -1.28 14.85
CA ASP A 37 -2.66 -0.37 15.66
C ASP A 37 -1.17 -0.51 15.30
N GLU A 38 -0.87 -0.61 14.00
CA GLU A 38 0.46 -0.57 13.38
C GLU A 38 0.85 0.89 13.08
N HIS A 39 0.08 1.85 13.63
CA HIS A 39 0.33 3.28 13.47
C HIS A 39 1.07 3.90 14.65
N ARG A 40 1.49 3.10 15.64
CA ARG A 40 2.16 3.56 16.87
C ARG A 40 3.61 3.12 17.06
N GLU A 41 4.16 2.28 16.20
CA GLU A 41 5.48 1.68 16.44
C GLU A 41 6.69 2.50 15.93
N ASP A 42 6.48 3.61 15.22
CA ASP A 42 7.60 4.39 14.63
C ASP A 42 7.91 5.74 15.30
N ASP A 43 7.11 6.17 16.29
CA ASP A 43 7.33 7.46 16.97
C ASP A 43 8.12 7.34 18.30
N THR A 44 8.65 6.15 18.63
CA THR A 44 9.36 5.89 19.91
C THR A 44 10.82 5.47 19.73
N ILE A 45 11.52 6.02 18.75
CA ILE A 45 12.99 6.05 18.75
C ILE A 45 13.42 7.50 18.95
N ASP A 46 13.18 7.95 20.18
CA ASP A 46 13.76 9.13 20.79
C ASP A 46 15.25 8.84 21.11
N THR A 47 16.01 8.42 20.10
CA THR A 47 17.48 8.31 20.19
C THR A 47 18.06 9.55 19.52
N THR A 48 17.81 10.68 20.16
CA THR A 48 18.68 11.87 20.15
C THR A 48 20.05 11.46 20.67
N THR A 49 20.78 10.67 19.89
CA THR A 49 22.22 10.48 20.05
C THR A 49 22.85 11.79 19.61
N VAL A 50 22.79 12.77 20.50
CA VAL A 50 23.51 14.03 20.42
C VAL A 50 24.99 13.66 20.44
N TYR A 51 25.53 13.41 19.25
CA TYR A 51 26.96 13.24 19.02
C TYR A 51 27.62 14.59 19.28
N SER A 52 27.90 14.87 20.55
CA SER A 52 28.69 16.01 20.98
C SER A 52 30.15 15.76 20.61
N TYR A 53 30.47 16.03 19.35
CA TYR A 53 31.85 16.12 18.91
C TYR A 53 32.48 17.35 19.57
N TYR A 54 33.02 17.17 20.77
CA TYR A 54 33.93 18.12 21.41
C TYR A 54 35.24 18.13 20.60
N SER A 55 35.22 18.86 19.48
CA SER A 55 36.43 19.27 18.79
C SER A 55 37.22 20.17 19.73
N THR A 56 38.35 19.64 20.21
CA THR A 56 39.41 20.39 20.87
C THR A 56 39.84 21.52 19.93
N TRP A 57 39.30 22.70 20.16
CA TRP A 57 39.61 23.92 19.41
C TRP A 57 41.05 24.33 19.77
N SER A 58 42.01 23.86 18.96
CA SER A 58 43.39 24.35 18.98
C SER A 58 43.42 25.75 18.36
N THR A 59 43.43 26.77 19.22
CA THR A 59 43.58 28.18 18.87
C THR A 59 44.98 28.48 18.30
N ASN A 60 45.21 28.16 17.03
CA ASN A 60 46.21 28.90 16.23
C ASN A 60 45.62 30.29 15.91
N TYR A 61 45.65 31.16 16.91
CA TYR A 61 45.25 32.56 16.84
C TYR A 61 46.36 33.33 16.11
N THR A 62 46.44 33.16 14.79
CA THR A 62 47.21 34.08 13.94
C THR A 62 46.57 35.47 14.05
N MET A 63 47.41 36.47 14.23
CA MET A 63 47.10 37.87 14.56
C MET A 63 46.35 38.64 13.43
N SER A 64 45.62 37.94 12.56
CA SER A 64 44.78 38.43 11.45
C SER A 64 43.27 38.32 11.73
N ASN A 65 42.87 37.91 12.93
CA ASN A 65 41.47 37.86 13.39
C ASN A 65 40.93 39.20 13.96
N LEU A 66 41.67 40.30 13.83
CA LEU A 66 41.11 41.61 14.15
C LEU A 66 40.01 41.96 13.12
N PRO A 67 38.85 42.49 13.56
CA PRO A 67 37.77 42.94 12.67
C PRO A 67 38.25 44.15 11.86
N GLY A 68 38.97 43.88 10.78
CA GLY A 68 39.29 44.88 9.77
C GLY A 68 38.08 45.13 8.87
N PRO A 69 37.91 46.35 8.34
CA PRO A 69 36.79 46.68 7.44
C PRO A 69 36.70 45.72 6.23
N GLY A 70 37.83 45.22 5.73
CA GLY A 70 37.85 44.21 4.66
C GLY A 70 37.20 42.87 5.02
N ARG A 71 37.23 42.46 6.30
CA ARG A 71 36.65 41.19 6.76
C ARG A 71 35.14 41.27 6.93
N ILE A 72 34.62 42.41 7.36
CA ILE A 72 33.17 42.68 7.41
C ILE A 72 32.61 42.64 5.98
N LEU A 73 33.32 43.25 5.03
CA LEU A 73 32.93 43.27 3.63
C LEU A 73 32.98 41.85 3.02
N GLY A 74 34.04 41.08 3.27
CA GLY A 74 34.14 39.69 2.83
C GLY A 74 33.01 38.81 3.35
N ASN A 75 32.70 38.89 4.65
CA ASN A 75 31.58 38.14 5.25
C ASN A 75 30.23 38.55 4.66
N PHE A 76 30.04 39.84 4.37
CA PHE A 76 28.84 40.34 3.71
C PHE A 76 28.68 39.73 2.31
N TYR A 77 29.72 39.77 1.48
CA TYR A 77 29.68 39.18 0.15
C TYR A 77 29.51 37.65 0.18
N SER A 78 30.16 36.94 1.09
CA SER A 78 29.94 35.49 1.25
C SER A 78 28.52 35.15 1.72
N ARG A 79 27.88 36.02 2.49
CA ARG A 79 26.47 35.85 2.89
C ARG A 79 25.52 36.18 1.73
N ALA A 80 25.79 37.26 0.99
CA ALA A 80 25.03 37.65 -0.18
C ALA A 80 25.12 36.60 -1.30
N GLY A 81 26.33 36.07 -1.55
CA GLY A 81 26.57 34.98 -2.51
C GLY A 81 25.76 33.74 -2.16
N ARG A 82 25.82 33.27 -0.90
CA ARG A 82 25.00 32.13 -0.44
C ARG A 82 23.50 32.37 -0.54
N ALA A 83 23.04 33.59 -0.26
CA ALA A 83 21.63 33.94 -0.42
C ALA A 83 21.20 33.93 -1.90
N LEU A 84 22.06 34.43 -2.80
CA LEU A 84 21.84 34.44 -4.25
C LEU A 84 21.84 33.02 -4.82
N GLU A 85 22.82 32.20 -4.47
CA GLU A 85 22.89 30.78 -4.86
C GLU A 85 21.63 30.03 -4.44
N LYS A 86 21.16 30.26 -3.20
CA LYS A 86 19.92 29.68 -2.70
C LYS A 86 18.70 30.18 -3.48
N HIS A 87 18.69 31.45 -3.90
CA HIS A 87 17.58 32.01 -4.69
C HIS A 87 17.57 31.49 -6.12
N LEU A 88 18.73 31.47 -6.79
CA LEU A 88 18.89 30.91 -8.14
C LEU A 88 18.56 29.41 -8.15
N GLY A 89 19.01 28.66 -7.15
CA GLY A 89 18.65 27.26 -6.98
C GLY A 89 17.13 27.06 -6.93
N ARG A 90 16.40 27.88 -6.17
CA ARG A 90 14.93 27.83 -6.11
C ARG A 90 14.25 28.15 -7.45
N ILE A 91 14.81 29.08 -8.25
CA ILE A 91 14.22 29.45 -9.55
C ILE A 91 14.39 28.31 -10.57
N VAL A 92 15.58 27.71 -10.63
CA VAL A 92 15.85 26.57 -11.51
C VAL A 92 14.96 25.39 -11.12
N ASP A 93 14.83 25.12 -9.82
CA ASP A 93 13.99 24.04 -9.31
C ASP A 93 12.51 24.23 -9.67
N ARG A 94 11.97 25.45 -9.50
CA ARG A 94 10.59 25.78 -9.90
C ARG A 94 10.31 25.56 -11.37
N THR A 95 11.23 25.97 -12.24
CA THR A 95 11.06 25.78 -13.69
C THR A 95 11.03 24.30 -14.05
N SER A 96 11.89 23.49 -13.41
CA SER A 96 11.92 22.04 -13.62
C SER A 96 10.63 21.36 -13.16
N ILE A 97 10.07 21.78 -12.02
CA ILE A 97 8.81 21.25 -11.50
C ILE A 97 7.63 21.62 -12.42
N ILE A 98 7.59 22.83 -12.96
CA ILE A 98 6.53 23.24 -13.90
C ILE A 98 6.58 22.36 -15.16
N GLN A 99 7.77 22.15 -15.72
CA GLN A 99 7.92 21.26 -16.88
C GLN A 99 7.53 19.82 -16.54
N ALA A 100 7.93 19.32 -15.37
CA ALA A 100 7.56 18.00 -14.89
C ALA A 100 6.04 17.85 -14.76
N LYS A 101 5.35 18.84 -14.18
CA LYS A 101 3.87 18.87 -14.09
C LYS A 101 3.22 18.84 -15.47
N VAL A 102 3.71 19.65 -16.41
CA VAL A 102 3.18 19.66 -17.78
C VAL A 102 3.33 18.29 -18.45
N VAL A 103 4.47 17.63 -18.27
CA VAL A 103 4.69 16.26 -18.78
C VAL A 103 3.78 15.26 -18.08
N MET A 104 3.60 15.38 -16.77
CA MET A 104 2.80 14.46 -15.97
C MET A 104 1.30 14.54 -16.27
N TYR A 105 0.76 15.76 -16.44
CA TYR A 105 -0.66 15.97 -16.77
C TYR A 105 -0.97 15.86 -18.27
N SER A 106 0.04 15.71 -19.12
CA SER A 106 -0.21 15.29 -20.50
C SER A 106 -0.73 13.86 -20.46
N ILE A 107 -1.96 13.63 -20.94
CA ILE A 107 -2.67 12.34 -20.93
C ILE A 107 -1.82 11.16 -21.46
N SER A 108 -0.81 11.44 -22.28
CA SER A 108 0.11 10.45 -22.86
C SER A 108 1.55 10.52 -22.33
N GLY A 109 1.86 11.47 -21.45
CA GLY A 109 3.23 11.89 -21.13
C GLY A 109 4.02 10.84 -20.38
N THR A 110 3.69 10.57 -19.12
CA THR A 110 4.40 9.57 -18.30
C THR A 110 4.16 8.16 -18.81
N PHE A 111 2.91 7.83 -19.17
CA PHE A 111 2.59 6.51 -19.72
C PHE A 111 3.42 6.19 -20.98
N GLY A 112 3.56 7.13 -21.91
CA GLY A 112 4.37 6.94 -23.12
C GLY A 112 5.87 6.79 -22.84
N LEU A 113 6.37 7.34 -21.73
CA LEU A 113 7.76 7.15 -21.29
C LEU A 113 8.00 5.72 -20.80
N PHE A 114 7.09 5.19 -19.97
CA PHE A 114 7.21 3.85 -19.38
C PHE A 114 6.77 2.70 -20.29
N VAL A 115 5.93 2.95 -21.30
CA VAL A 115 5.56 1.94 -22.32
C VAL A 115 6.72 1.63 -23.26
N SER A 116 7.62 2.59 -23.46
CA SER A 116 8.75 2.44 -24.39
C SER A 116 9.65 1.25 -24.02
N LYS A 117 10.29 0.63 -25.00
CA LYS A 117 11.36 -0.36 -24.75
C LYS A 117 12.71 0.30 -24.41
N ASN A 118 12.79 1.63 -24.48
CA ASN A 118 14.04 2.36 -24.29
C ASN A 118 14.26 2.67 -22.79
N PRO A 119 15.29 2.09 -22.14
CA PRO A 119 15.55 2.31 -20.72
C PRO A 119 15.83 3.78 -20.37
N LYS A 120 16.35 4.58 -21.32
CA LYS A 120 16.55 6.02 -21.11
C LYS A 120 15.23 6.77 -20.96
N LYS A 121 14.16 6.34 -21.65
CA LYS A 121 12.84 6.95 -21.47
C LYS A 121 12.24 6.64 -20.11
N HIS A 122 12.49 5.44 -19.58
CA HIS A 122 12.10 5.10 -18.21
C HIS A 122 12.81 6.01 -17.20
N GLU A 123 14.12 6.22 -17.35
CA GLU A 123 14.86 7.15 -16.50
C GLU A 123 14.28 8.57 -16.58
N THR A 124 13.95 9.07 -17.77
CA THR A 124 13.28 10.37 -17.92
C THR A 124 11.93 10.40 -17.19
N GLY A 125 11.13 9.34 -17.28
CA GLY A 125 9.88 9.21 -16.52
C GLY A 125 10.11 9.25 -15.01
N CYS A 126 11.10 8.48 -14.52
CA CYS A 126 11.51 8.50 -13.11
C CYS A 126 11.95 9.90 -12.66
N GLU A 127 12.71 10.63 -13.47
CA GLU A 127 13.14 12.00 -13.13
C GLU A 127 11.97 12.98 -13.00
N VAL A 128 10.98 12.88 -13.90
CA VAL A 128 9.75 13.67 -13.83
C VAL A 128 8.97 13.35 -12.55
N LEU A 129 8.78 12.07 -12.24
CA LEU A 129 8.08 11.64 -11.02
C LEU A 129 8.81 12.08 -9.75
N LEU A 130 10.14 11.94 -9.68
CA LEU A 130 10.93 12.41 -8.54
C LEU A 130 10.86 13.93 -8.36
N ALA A 131 10.79 14.70 -9.44
CA ALA A 131 10.62 16.15 -9.37
C ALA A 131 9.24 16.52 -8.84
N CYS A 132 8.18 15.85 -9.29
CA CYS A 132 6.81 16.06 -8.80
C CYS A 132 6.65 15.61 -7.33
N ALA A 133 7.24 14.49 -6.95
CA ALA A 133 7.26 13.98 -5.56
C ALA A 133 7.93 14.95 -4.57
N ARG A 134 8.90 15.75 -5.04
CA ARG A 134 9.56 16.82 -4.28
C ARG A 134 8.83 18.17 -4.31
N SER A 135 7.68 18.26 -4.99
CA SER A 135 6.95 19.52 -5.10
C SER A 135 6.45 20.03 -3.75
N ASP A 136 6.39 21.35 -3.59
CA ASP A 136 5.78 21.96 -2.41
C ASP A 136 4.24 21.81 -2.36
N GLU A 137 3.63 21.45 -3.50
CA GLU A 137 2.19 21.28 -3.64
C GLU A 137 1.77 19.84 -3.30
N ILE A 138 1.00 19.69 -2.22
CA ILE A 138 0.58 18.38 -1.67
C ILE A 138 -0.10 17.50 -2.73
N ARG A 139 -0.96 18.10 -3.56
CA ARG A 139 -1.66 17.37 -4.65
C ARG A 139 -0.69 16.82 -5.69
N THR A 140 0.31 17.62 -6.10
CA THR A 140 1.34 17.15 -7.03
C THR A 140 2.18 16.01 -6.45
N GLN A 141 2.53 16.08 -5.16
CA GLN A 141 3.24 14.98 -4.50
C GLN A 141 2.40 13.71 -4.50
N LEU A 142 1.13 13.82 -4.12
CA LEU A 142 0.19 12.72 -4.08
C LEU A 142 0.07 12.04 -5.46
N ASP A 143 -0.18 12.82 -6.50
CA ASP A 143 -0.29 12.32 -7.87
C ASP A 143 1.00 11.61 -8.30
N ALA A 144 2.18 12.14 -7.93
CA ALA A 144 3.45 11.49 -8.22
C ALA A 144 3.61 10.16 -7.48
N PHE A 145 3.24 10.07 -6.20
CA PHE A 145 3.31 8.83 -5.43
C PHE A 145 2.40 7.75 -6.01
N VAL A 146 1.18 8.14 -6.37
CA VAL A 146 0.18 7.32 -7.03
C VAL A 146 0.73 6.74 -8.34
N GLU A 147 1.36 7.57 -9.19
CA GLU A 147 2.00 7.12 -10.43
C GLU A 147 3.23 6.22 -10.19
N ILE A 148 4.08 6.54 -9.21
CA ILE A 148 5.24 5.71 -8.84
C ILE A 148 4.79 4.28 -8.51
N VAL A 149 3.80 4.14 -7.62
CA VAL A 149 3.27 2.84 -7.21
C VAL A 149 2.67 2.08 -8.40
N PHE A 150 1.96 2.78 -9.28
CA PHE A 150 1.33 2.17 -10.46
C PHE A 150 2.34 1.64 -11.46
N TYR A 151 3.31 2.46 -11.88
CA TYR A 151 4.34 1.99 -12.82
C TYR A 151 5.20 0.90 -12.19
N PHE A 152 5.45 0.98 -10.88
CA PHE A 152 6.15 -0.07 -10.17
C PHE A 152 5.38 -1.39 -10.19
N ALA A 153 4.08 -1.40 -9.96
CA ALA A 153 3.26 -2.61 -10.04
C ALA A 153 3.13 -3.16 -11.47
N GLU A 154 3.17 -2.29 -12.48
CA GLU A 154 3.06 -2.68 -13.88
C GLU A 154 4.37 -3.22 -14.48
N ARG A 155 5.52 -2.70 -14.04
CA ARG A 155 6.84 -2.98 -14.63
C ARG A 155 7.94 -2.95 -13.56
N THR A 156 7.80 -3.82 -12.56
CA THR A 156 8.56 -3.74 -11.33
C THR A 156 10.06 -3.68 -11.56
N SER A 157 10.64 -4.60 -12.34
CA SER A 157 12.08 -4.61 -12.56
C SER A 157 12.57 -3.41 -13.38
N GLU A 158 11.87 -3.06 -14.46
CA GLU A 158 12.33 -2.02 -15.37
C GLU A 158 12.25 -0.64 -14.72
N VAL A 159 11.20 -0.40 -13.94
CA VAL A 159 10.96 0.85 -13.21
C VAL A 159 11.89 0.96 -12.01
N HIS A 160 12.03 -0.10 -11.20
CA HIS A 160 12.97 -0.12 -10.08
C HIS A 160 14.41 0.11 -10.54
N SER A 161 14.83 -0.59 -11.60
CA SER A 161 16.16 -0.41 -12.20
C SER A 161 16.36 1.01 -12.76
N ALA A 162 15.32 1.63 -13.33
CA ALA A 162 15.40 3.01 -13.81
C ALA A 162 15.55 4.01 -12.67
N PHE A 163 14.79 3.87 -11.56
CA PHE A 163 14.97 4.70 -10.37
C PHE A 163 16.38 4.57 -9.79
N ASN A 164 16.89 3.33 -9.65
CA ASN A 164 18.25 3.09 -9.13
C ASN A 164 19.32 3.77 -9.99
N ARG A 165 19.24 3.66 -11.33
CA ARG A 165 20.16 4.39 -12.22
C ARG A 165 20.08 5.91 -12.05
N VAL A 166 18.87 6.46 -11.82
CA VAL A 166 18.70 7.90 -11.56
C VAL A 166 19.32 8.29 -10.22
N PHE A 167 19.13 7.50 -9.17
CA PHE A 167 19.73 7.74 -7.85
C PHE A 167 21.26 7.64 -7.89
N GLU A 168 21.80 6.59 -8.49
CA GLU A 168 23.24 6.39 -8.69
C GLU A 168 23.86 7.55 -9.47
N ARG A 169 23.27 7.95 -10.59
CA ARG A 169 23.74 9.09 -11.40
C ARG A 169 23.79 10.40 -10.61
N ARG A 170 22.84 10.59 -9.70
CA ARG A 170 22.75 11.79 -8.85
C ARG A 170 23.57 11.67 -7.56
N ASN A 171 24.23 10.53 -7.32
CA ASN A 171 24.89 10.21 -6.07
C ASN A 171 23.95 10.40 -4.85
N GLN A 172 22.73 9.91 -4.96
CA GLN A 172 21.67 10.04 -3.96
C GLN A 172 21.31 8.67 -3.38
N ILE A 173 21.03 8.62 -2.07
CA ILE A 173 20.51 7.43 -1.39
C ILE A 173 18.99 7.52 -1.43
N SER A 174 18.32 6.50 -1.97
CA SER A 174 16.87 6.54 -2.23
C SER A 174 16.06 6.82 -0.95
N ASP A 175 16.37 6.14 0.16
CA ASP A 175 15.68 6.29 1.44
C ASP A 175 15.82 7.72 2.02
N VAL A 176 16.98 8.37 1.80
CA VAL A 176 17.19 9.77 2.20
C VAL A 176 16.33 10.71 1.34
N ILE A 177 16.19 10.41 0.05
CA ILE A 177 15.38 11.23 -0.85
C ILE A 177 13.89 11.08 -0.56
N THR A 178 13.39 9.86 -0.35
CA THR A 178 11.98 9.64 -0.03
C THR A 178 11.63 10.29 1.31
N PHE A 179 12.47 10.14 2.33
CA PHE A 179 12.28 10.80 3.64
C PHE A 179 12.18 12.33 3.52
N SER A 180 12.92 12.93 2.58
CA SER A 180 12.91 14.39 2.36
C SER A 180 11.58 14.94 1.80
N TRP A 181 10.67 14.09 1.30
CA TRP A 181 9.38 14.54 0.77
C TRP A 181 8.40 14.97 1.86
N LYS A 182 8.55 14.45 3.08
CA LYS A 182 7.77 14.83 4.26
C LYS A 182 8.42 16.06 4.91
N ARG A 183 7.69 17.16 4.99
CA ARG A 183 8.17 18.44 5.53
C ARG A 183 7.75 18.62 7.00
N PRO A 184 8.64 19.14 7.85
CA PRO A 184 8.30 19.41 9.25
C PRO A 184 7.24 20.52 9.33
N GLY A 185 6.24 20.34 10.20
CA GLY A 185 5.18 21.32 10.44
C GLY A 185 4.09 21.39 9.36
N VAL A 186 4.10 20.49 8.37
CA VAL A 186 3.01 20.32 7.40
C VAL A 186 2.11 19.19 7.88
N GLU A 187 0.82 19.47 8.05
CA GLU A 187 -0.19 18.44 8.29
C GLU A 187 -0.54 17.76 6.95
N TYR A 188 -0.37 16.44 6.91
CA TYR A 188 -0.65 15.62 5.74
C TYR A 188 -1.94 14.84 5.96
N SER A 189 -2.72 14.65 4.90
CA SER A 189 -3.89 13.78 4.95
C SER A 189 -3.48 12.30 5.09
N THR A 190 -4.38 11.47 5.63
CA THR A 190 -4.19 10.01 5.68
C THR A 190 -3.91 9.42 4.30
N GLU A 191 -4.59 9.93 3.26
CA GLU A 191 -4.36 9.56 1.87
C GLU A 191 -2.91 9.85 1.43
N TRP A 192 -2.42 11.06 1.72
CA TRP A 192 -1.04 11.42 1.39
C TRP A 192 -0.05 10.50 2.09
N LEU A 193 -0.24 10.24 3.39
CA LEU A 193 0.64 9.37 4.18
C LEU A 193 0.64 7.93 3.66
N PHE A 194 -0.53 7.43 3.25
CA PHE A 194 -0.69 6.11 2.66
C PHE A 194 0.11 5.95 1.37
N TRP A 195 -0.11 6.84 0.40
CA TRP A 195 0.60 6.78 -0.89
C TRP A 195 2.08 7.10 -0.76
N TYR A 196 2.45 7.99 0.17
CA TYR A 196 3.84 8.24 0.54
C TYR A 196 4.53 6.96 1.04
N LYS A 197 3.89 6.19 1.94
CA LYS A 197 4.45 4.94 2.49
C LYS A 197 4.65 3.90 1.37
N LEU A 198 3.66 3.73 0.50
CA LEU A 198 3.77 2.82 -0.65
C LEU A 198 4.85 3.24 -1.64
N ALA A 199 4.87 4.51 -2.05
CA ALA A 199 5.89 5.01 -2.98
C ALA A 199 7.29 4.92 -2.39
N SER A 200 7.45 5.21 -1.09
CA SER A 200 8.72 5.05 -0.39
C SER A 200 9.17 3.59 -0.36
N ARG A 201 8.24 2.64 -0.12
CA ARG A 201 8.51 1.20 -0.18
C ARG A 201 8.98 0.78 -1.57
N CYS A 202 8.32 1.23 -2.64
CA CYS A 202 8.72 0.95 -4.03
C CYS A 202 10.12 1.45 -4.40
N LEU A 203 10.59 2.52 -3.75
CA LEU A 203 11.89 3.12 -4.03
C LEU A 203 12.96 2.75 -3.01
N SER A 204 12.63 1.94 -2.00
CA SER A 204 13.59 1.59 -0.96
C SER A 204 14.76 0.83 -1.55
N SER A 205 15.96 1.12 -1.05
CA SER A 205 17.17 0.40 -1.43
C SER A 205 17.18 -1.05 -0.90
N HIS A 206 16.36 -1.33 0.11
CA HIS A 206 16.18 -2.65 0.68
C HIS A 206 15.35 -3.53 -0.25
N GLN A 207 15.92 -4.65 -0.68
CA GLN A 207 15.20 -5.67 -1.45
C GLN A 207 14.16 -6.35 -0.54
N SER A 208 12.88 -6.06 -0.78
CA SER A 208 11.79 -6.85 -0.19
C SER A 208 11.66 -8.19 -0.93
N PRO A 209 11.39 -9.31 -0.22
CA PRO A 209 11.03 -10.59 -0.85
C PRO A 209 9.92 -10.46 -1.90
N VAL A 210 8.97 -9.52 -1.71
CA VAL A 210 7.93 -9.20 -2.70
C VAL A 210 8.54 -8.77 -4.03
N PHE A 211 9.60 -7.97 -4.01
CA PHE A 211 10.24 -7.49 -5.24
C PHE A 211 10.97 -8.60 -5.98
N GLU A 212 11.63 -9.50 -5.25
CA GLU A 212 12.20 -10.71 -5.85
C GLU A 212 11.11 -11.58 -6.48
N ALA A 213 9.99 -11.79 -5.78
CA ALA A 213 8.85 -12.54 -6.32
C ALA A 213 8.24 -11.89 -7.56
N THR A 214 8.21 -10.55 -7.65
CA THR A 214 7.72 -9.86 -8.86
C THR A 214 8.63 -9.98 -10.06
N ALA A 215 9.91 -10.33 -9.88
CA ALA A 215 10.85 -10.45 -10.99
C ALA A 215 10.45 -11.56 -12.00
N GLN A 216 9.65 -12.54 -11.57
CA GLN A 216 9.10 -13.57 -12.45
C GLN A 216 8.09 -13.04 -13.48
N PHE A 217 7.54 -11.82 -13.26
CA PHE A 217 6.56 -11.20 -14.16
C PHE A 217 7.21 -10.32 -15.24
N ASN A 218 8.54 -10.20 -15.24
CA ASN A 218 9.26 -9.39 -16.21
C ASN A 218 9.05 -9.92 -17.64
N GLY A 219 8.59 -9.04 -18.52
CA GLY A 219 8.29 -9.40 -19.92
C GLY A 219 7.03 -10.27 -20.10
N VAL A 220 6.30 -10.58 -19.03
CA VAL A 220 5.02 -11.28 -19.12
C VAL A 220 3.96 -10.34 -19.70
N GLN A 221 3.09 -10.88 -20.55
CA GLN A 221 1.98 -10.12 -21.12
C GLN A 221 0.96 -9.77 -20.03
N ARG A 222 0.33 -8.59 -20.14
CA ARG A 222 -0.78 -8.23 -19.24
C ARG A 222 -1.89 -9.27 -19.35
N GLN A 223 -2.52 -9.58 -18.21
CA GLN A 223 -3.67 -10.50 -18.12
C GLN A 223 -3.43 -11.89 -18.73
N SER A 224 -2.22 -12.44 -18.60
CA SER A 224 -1.89 -13.77 -19.16
C SER A 224 -1.66 -14.86 -18.13
N LEU A 225 -1.59 -14.53 -16.84
CA LEU A 225 -1.25 -15.48 -15.78
C LEU A 225 -2.49 -15.94 -15.03
N ASP A 226 -2.59 -17.23 -14.70
CA ASP A 226 -3.62 -17.72 -13.77
C ASP A 226 -3.28 -17.40 -12.30
N PHE A 227 -4.21 -17.67 -11.39
CA PHE A 227 -4.04 -17.37 -9.97
C PHE A 227 -2.80 -18.05 -9.33
N SER A 228 -2.44 -19.27 -9.77
CA SER A 228 -1.37 -20.04 -9.14
C SER A 228 0.02 -19.39 -9.27
N HIS A 229 0.22 -18.59 -10.33
CA HIS A 229 1.45 -17.84 -10.55
C HIS A 229 1.72 -16.76 -9.50
N PHE A 230 0.68 -16.33 -8.76
CA PHE A 230 0.79 -15.33 -7.72
C PHE A 230 1.03 -15.91 -6.32
N GLU A 231 1.08 -17.24 -6.17
CA GLU A 231 1.28 -17.89 -4.86
C GLU A 231 2.60 -17.43 -4.21
N GLY A 232 3.71 -17.43 -4.93
CA GLY A 232 5.00 -16.96 -4.42
C GLY A 232 4.98 -15.47 -4.02
N LEU A 233 4.31 -14.62 -4.81
CA LEU A 233 4.15 -13.19 -4.53
C LEU A 233 3.37 -12.96 -3.22
N LEU A 234 2.21 -13.60 -3.09
CA LEU A 234 1.30 -13.42 -1.96
C LEU A 234 1.91 -13.95 -0.65
N LEU A 235 2.68 -15.05 -0.73
CA LEU A 235 3.37 -15.61 0.44
C LEU A 235 4.63 -14.84 0.85
N SER A 236 5.14 -13.97 -0.02
CA SER A 236 6.28 -13.11 0.29
C SER A 236 5.87 -11.81 0.99
N CYS A 237 4.57 -11.54 1.13
CA CYS A 237 4.07 -10.33 1.76
C CYS A 237 4.13 -10.44 3.29
N ASP A 238 4.84 -9.52 3.93
CA ASP A 238 5.00 -9.44 5.39
C ASP A 238 4.25 -8.27 6.03
N ALA A 239 4.03 -7.20 5.26
CA ALA A 239 3.42 -5.96 5.71
C ALA A 239 2.20 -5.56 4.87
N MET A 240 1.37 -4.69 5.42
CA MET A 240 0.17 -4.17 4.73
C MET A 240 0.49 -3.55 3.36
N ALA A 241 1.60 -2.80 3.28
CA ALA A 241 2.08 -2.18 2.05
C ALA A 241 2.39 -3.21 0.96
N ASP A 242 2.96 -4.35 1.36
CA ASP A 242 3.40 -5.42 0.48
C ASP A 242 2.18 -6.14 -0.12
N PHE A 243 1.10 -6.35 0.66
CA PHE A 243 -0.17 -6.86 0.15
C PHE A 243 -0.83 -5.93 -0.88
N ILE A 244 -0.82 -4.63 -0.62
CA ILE A 244 -1.39 -3.63 -1.54
C ILE A 244 -0.63 -3.62 -2.87
N LEU A 245 0.70 -3.70 -2.83
CA LEU A 245 1.53 -3.82 -4.02
C LEU A 245 1.24 -5.15 -4.75
N ALA A 246 1.12 -6.26 -4.02
CA ALA A 246 0.79 -7.55 -4.61
C ALA A 246 -0.56 -7.55 -5.32
N VAL A 247 -1.61 -6.99 -4.71
CA VAL A 247 -2.93 -6.81 -5.34
C VAL A 247 -2.82 -5.96 -6.62
N SER A 248 -2.01 -4.91 -6.59
CA SER A 248 -1.77 -4.06 -7.75
C SER A 248 -1.07 -4.83 -8.88
N CYS A 249 -0.12 -5.71 -8.57
CA CYS A 249 0.51 -6.60 -9.57
C CYS A 249 -0.53 -7.60 -10.13
N ILE A 250 -1.32 -8.25 -9.27
CA ILE A 250 -2.36 -9.20 -9.67
C ILE A 250 -3.36 -8.54 -10.62
N CYS A 251 -3.79 -7.30 -10.35
CA CYS A 251 -4.66 -6.53 -11.25
C CYS A 251 -4.12 -6.41 -12.68
N ASN A 252 -2.80 -6.33 -12.84
CA ASN A 252 -2.17 -6.12 -14.15
C ASN A 252 -1.94 -7.43 -14.92
N TYR A 253 -1.65 -8.53 -14.22
CA TYR A 253 -1.18 -9.77 -14.85
C TYR A 253 -2.18 -10.92 -14.80
N TRP A 254 -3.17 -10.88 -13.90
CA TRP A 254 -4.12 -11.98 -13.75
C TRP A 254 -5.09 -12.06 -14.93
N ASN A 255 -5.15 -13.22 -15.56
CA ASN A 255 -6.08 -13.58 -16.63
C ASN A 255 -7.49 -13.94 -16.10
N ILE A 256 -7.68 -13.85 -14.78
CA ILE A 256 -8.96 -14.00 -14.09
C ILE A 256 -9.41 -15.46 -13.94
N GLU A 257 -8.52 -16.40 -14.25
CA GLU A 257 -8.76 -17.84 -14.15
C GLU A 257 -7.90 -18.46 -13.04
N GLY A 258 -8.15 -19.74 -12.75
CA GLY A 258 -7.31 -20.54 -11.86
C GLY A 258 -7.70 -20.56 -10.37
N ILE A 259 -8.62 -19.72 -9.89
CA ILE A 259 -9.09 -19.77 -8.49
C ILE A 259 -9.72 -21.14 -8.16
N GLU A 260 -10.60 -21.64 -9.03
CA GLU A 260 -11.28 -22.93 -8.80
C GLU A 260 -10.27 -24.09 -8.75
N HIS A 261 -9.28 -24.07 -9.66
CA HIS A 261 -8.20 -25.05 -9.68
C HIS A 261 -7.29 -24.93 -8.45
N TYR A 262 -6.98 -23.71 -8.00
CA TYR A 262 -6.20 -23.47 -6.79
C TYR A 262 -6.92 -24.00 -5.55
N ILE A 263 -8.23 -23.73 -5.40
CA ILE A 263 -9.04 -24.24 -4.29
C ILE A 263 -9.13 -25.77 -4.33
N SER A 264 -9.29 -26.37 -5.51
CA SER A 264 -9.32 -27.83 -5.64
C SER A 264 -8.00 -28.48 -5.20
N SER A 265 -6.87 -27.84 -5.51
CA SER A 265 -5.54 -28.40 -5.21
C SER A 265 -5.00 -28.07 -3.80
N LYS A 266 -5.33 -26.90 -3.24
CA LYS A 266 -4.80 -26.40 -1.96
C LYS A 266 -5.85 -26.28 -0.86
N GLY A 267 -7.12 -26.50 -1.19
CA GLY A 267 -8.26 -26.26 -0.32
C GLY A 267 -8.56 -24.78 -0.14
N PHE A 268 -9.67 -24.49 0.57
CA PHE A 268 -10.04 -23.12 0.92
C PHE A 268 -9.01 -22.47 1.86
N ARG A 269 -8.22 -23.23 2.63
CA ARG A 269 -7.15 -22.65 3.48
C ARG A 269 -5.82 -22.46 2.77
N GLY A 270 -5.81 -22.53 1.44
CA GLY A 270 -4.62 -22.23 0.65
C GLY A 270 -4.01 -20.89 1.10
N PRO A 271 -2.78 -20.86 1.64
CA PRO A 271 -2.22 -19.67 2.26
C PRO A 271 -2.24 -18.44 1.34
N ALA A 272 -1.97 -18.61 0.04
CA ALA A 272 -2.03 -17.49 -0.91
C ALA A 272 -3.44 -16.93 -1.10
N LEU A 273 -4.47 -17.78 -1.05
CA LEU A 273 -5.86 -17.34 -1.18
C LEU A 273 -6.30 -16.48 0.02
N VAL A 274 -5.91 -16.88 1.23
CA VAL A 274 -6.14 -16.10 2.45
C VAL A 274 -5.41 -14.76 2.34
N GLN A 275 -4.12 -14.79 2.00
CA GLN A 275 -3.34 -13.56 1.82
C GLN A 275 -3.89 -12.63 0.75
N PHE A 276 -4.45 -13.19 -0.33
CA PHE A 276 -5.11 -12.42 -1.37
C PHE A 276 -6.38 -11.72 -0.86
N ALA A 277 -7.22 -12.45 -0.09
CA ALA A 277 -8.40 -11.86 0.55
C ALA A 277 -8.01 -10.75 1.54
N THR A 278 -6.98 -10.98 2.36
CA THR A 278 -6.42 -9.97 3.28
C THR A 278 -5.94 -8.73 2.52
N GLY A 279 -5.21 -8.91 1.40
CA GLY A 279 -4.76 -7.79 0.58
C GLY A 279 -5.90 -7.01 -0.09
N LEU A 280 -6.98 -7.69 -0.51
CA LEU A 280 -8.17 -7.02 -1.02
C LEU A 280 -8.85 -6.20 0.09
N LEU A 281 -9.03 -6.76 1.29
CA LEU A 281 -9.59 -6.04 2.44
C LEU A 281 -8.76 -4.80 2.77
N ALA A 282 -7.44 -4.96 2.87
CA ALA A 282 -6.49 -3.87 3.08
C ALA A 282 -6.63 -2.74 2.06
N TRP A 283 -6.74 -3.10 0.77
CA TRP A 283 -6.91 -2.14 -0.30
C TRP A 283 -8.23 -1.37 -0.15
N TRP A 284 -9.32 -2.08 0.14
CA TRP A 284 -10.62 -1.44 0.33
C TRP A 284 -10.64 -0.55 1.56
N ASP A 285 -10.12 -1.00 2.70
CA ASP A 285 -10.00 -0.18 3.90
C ASP A 285 -9.25 1.12 3.56
N ALA A 286 -8.07 1.02 2.95
CA ALA A 286 -7.30 2.18 2.52
C ALA A 286 -8.06 3.09 1.55
N HIS A 287 -8.86 2.53 0.65
CA HIS A 287 -9.67 3.28 -0.31
C HIS A 287 -10.84 4.02 0.35
N PHE A 288 -11.55 3.40 1.31
CA PHE A 288 -12.70 4.01 1.98
C PHE A 288 -12.35 5.09 2.98
N PHE A 289 -11.11 5.10 3.48
CA PHE A 289 -10.62 6.17 4.34
C PHE A 289 -10.25 7.46 3.57
N GLN A 290 -10.40 7.50 2.24
CA GLN A 290 -10.02 8.66 1.42
C GLN A 290 -11.23 9.59 1.13
N PRO A 291 -11.11 10.90 1.44
CA PRO A 291 -12.22 11.85 1.26
C PRO A 291 -12.42 12.36 -0.18
N ASP A 292 -11.46 12.16 -1.10
CA ASP A 292 -11.54 12.69 -2.46
C ASP A 292 -11.61 11.56 -3.52
N PRO A 293 -12.75 11.38 -4.23
CA PRO A 293 -12.98 10.23 -5.10
C PRO A 293 -12.25 10.29 -6.46
N HIS A 294 -11.69 11.44 -6.87
CA HIS A 294 -11.29 11.69 -8.27
C HIS A 294 -10.22 10.71 -8.81
N TRP A 295 -9.23 10.33 -7.99
CA TRP A 295 -8.14 9.43 -8.42
C TRP A 295 -8.47 7.95 -8.27
N SER A 296 -9.51 7.64 -7.49
CA SER A 296 -9.82 6.28 -7.13
C SER A 296 -10.46 5.48 -8.25
N TRP A 297 -11.18 6.12 -9.16
CA TRP A 297 -12.15 5.39 -9.97
C TRP A 297 -11.53 4.33 -10.89
N LEU A 298 -10.46 4.68 -11.62
CA LEU A 298 -9.80 3.73 -12.54
C LEU A 298 -9.07 2.59 -11.81
N ARG A 299 -8.61 2.81 -10.58
CA ARG A 299 -7.92 1.77 -9.80
C ARG A 299 -8.89 0.90 -9.01
N SER A 300 -9.94 1.52 -8.48
CA SER A 300 -11.04 0.84 -7.80
C SER A 300 -11.80 -0.09 -8.75
N THR A 301 -11.90 0.21 -10.04
CA THR A 301 -12.55 -0.71 -11.01
C THR A 301 -11.77 -2.01 -11.18
N CYS A 302 -10.44 -1.97 -11.27
CA CYS A 302 -9.61 -3.17 -11.33
C CYS A 302 -9.75 -4.03 -10.07
N VAL A 303 -9.64 -3.43 -8.88
CA VAL A 303 -9.73 -4.17 -7.61
C VAL A 303 -11.15 -4.67 -7.33
N LEU A 304 -12.19 -3.93 -7.73
CA LEU A 304 -13.58 -4.39 -7.72
C LEU A 304 -13.76 -5.63 -8.58
N PHE A 305 -13.14 -5.62 -9.75
CA PHE A 305 -13.19 -6.75 -10.65
C PHE A 305 -12.46 -7.97 -10.07
N LEU A 306 -11.28 -7.79 -9.47
CA LEU A 306 -10.58 -8.88 -8.75
C LEU A 306 -11.43 -9.46 -7.63
N THR A 307 -12.02 -8.58 -6.83
CA THR A 307 -12.89 -8.93 -5.71
C THR A 307 -14.07 -9.78 -6.19
N ARG A 308 -14.77 -9.34 -7.24
CA ARG A 308 -15.86 -10.11 -7.85
C ARG A 308 -15.41 -11.49 -8.32
N LYS A 309 -14.22 -11.59 -8.87
CA LYS A 309 -13.69 -12.85 -9.42
C LYS A 309 -13.24 -13.83 -8.33
N LEU A 310 -12.73 -13.32 -7.21
CA LEU A 310 -12.57 -14.10 -6.00
C LEU A 310 -13.92 -14.68 -5.53
N PHE A 311 -14.95 -13.84 -5.41
CA PHE A 311 -16.30 -14.29 -5.03
C PHE A 311 -16.86 -15.37 -5.96
N ASP A 312 -16.78 -15.14 -7.27
CA ASP A 312 -17.27 -16.07 -8.29
C ASP A 312 -16.56 -17.43 -8.18
N GLY A 313 -15.23 -17.43 -8.06
CA GLY A 313 -14.43 -18.66 -7.92
C GLY A 313 -14.74 -19.41 -6.63
N MET A 314 -14.80 -18.70 -5.50
CA MET A 314 -15.16 -19.26 -4.19
C MET A 314 -16.56 -19.92 -4.21
N THR A 315 -17.54 -19.25 -4.79
CA THR A 315 -18.93 -19.72 -4.88
C THR A 315 -19.06 -20.96 -5.76
N ARG A 316 -18.28 -21.03 -6.85
CA ARG A 316 -18.29 -22.21 -7.73
C ARG A 316 -17.61 -23.40 -7.07
N SER A 317 -16.45 -23.18 -6.43
CA SER A 317 -15.75 -24.23 -5.71
C SER A 317 -16.58 -24.81 -4.57
N SER A 318 -17.34 -23.99 -3.82
CA SER A 318 -18.15 -24.49 -2.71
C SER A 318 -19.27 -25.43 -3.17
N ARG A 319 -19.88 -25.17 -4.35
CA ARG A 319 -20.93 -26.03 -4.92
C ARG A 319 -20.43 -27.42 -5.30
N ASN A 320 -19.15 -27.53 -5.67
CA ASN A 320 -18.54 -28.80 -6.05
C ASN A 320 -18.21 -29.68 -4.83
N VAL A 321 -18.01 -29.07 -3.65
CA VAL A 321 -17.75 -29.82 -2.40
C VAL A 321 -18.99 -30.60 -1.94
N ASP A 322 -20.18 -30.07 -2.19
CA ASP A 322 -21.43 -30.73 -1.80
C ASP A 322 -21.75 -31.98 -2.63
N THR A 323 -21.12 -32.13 -3.82
CA THR A 323 -21.42 -33.22 -4.75
C THR A 323 -20.53 -34.45 -4.59
N ASP A 324 -19.31 -34.32 -4.08
CA ASP A 324 -18.36 -35.44 -3.90
C ASP A 324 -18.61 -36.22 -2.61
N GLY A 325 -19.88 -36.60 -2.41
CA GLY A 325 -20.34 -37.36 -1.27
C GLY A 325 -19.38 -38.49 -0.90
N THR A 326 -19.11 -38.60 0.41
CA THR A 326 -18.52 -39.76 1.09
C THR A 326 -17.02 -40.03 0.88
N SER A 327 -16.18 -39.55 1.82
CA SER A 327 -15.31 -40.43 2.64
C SER A 327 -14.28 -39.70 3.53
N GLY A 328 -14.06 -38.39 3.36
CA GLY A 328 -13.04 -37.63 4.11
C GLY A 328 -13.60 -36.77 5.25
N HIS A 329 -12.90 -36.76 6.38
CA HIS A 329 -13.20 -36.06 7.65
C HIS A 329 -13.83 -34.64 7.51
N PRO A 330 -15.15 -34.44 7.78
CA PRO A 330 -15.86 -33.17 7.52
C PRO A 330 -15.51 -32.00 8.45
N GLY A 331 -14.76 -32.24 9.54
CA GLY A 331 -14.69 -31.29 10.65
C GLY A 331 -13.74 -30.10 10.43
N TYR A 332 -12.61 -30.31 9.76
CA TYR A 332 -11.56 -29.27 9.66
C TYR A 332 -11.81 -28.27 8.53
N ASP A 333 -12.45 -28.71 7.44
CA ASP A 333 -12.72 -27.85 6.28
C ASP A 333 -13.94 -26.94 6.48
N ALA A 334 -14.89 -27.32 7.34
CA ALA A 334 -16.06 -26.47 7.62
C ALA A 334 -15.69 -25.17 8.33
N LEU A 335 -14.83 -25.24 9.35
CA LEU A 335 -14.33 -24.04 10.06
C LEU A 335 -13.42 -23.19 9.16
N ALA A 336 -12.69 -23.82 8.25
CA ALA A 336 -11.87 -23.15 7.25
C ALA A 336 -12.70 -22.33 6.27
N LEU A 337 -13.73 -22.97 5.74
CA LEU A 337 -14.71 -22.38 4.85
C LEU A 337 -15.41 -21.20 5.54
N LEU A 338 -15.84 -21.37 6.79
CA LEU A 338 -16.48 -20.31 7.58
C LEU A 338 -15.59 -19.07 7.77
N ALA A 339 -14.32 -19.26 8.16
CA ALA A 339 -13.39 -18.14 8.35
C ALA A 339 -13.16 -17.37 7.04
N MET A 340 -12.98 -18.06 5.92
CA MET A 340 -12.86 -17.36 4.64
C MET A 340 -14.17 -16.66 4.26
N TRP A 341 -15.32 -17.31 4.44
CA TRP A 341 -16.61 -16.68 4.17
C TRP A 341 -16.85 -15.44 5.05
N GLU A 342 -16.30 -15.39 6.25
CA GLU A 342 -16.31 -14.21 7.09
C GLU A 342 -15.59 -13.03 6.42
N ASP A 343 -14.36 -13.24 5.91
CA ASP A 343 -13.58 -12.20 5.22
C ASP A 343 -14.21 -11.78 3.90
N VAL A 344 -14.74 -12.75 3.16
CA VAL A 344 -15.53 -12.57 1.95
C VAL A 344 -16.81 -11.77 2.25
N HIS A 345 -17.46 -12.02 3.39
CA HIS A 345 -18.64 -11.26 3.82
C HIS A 345 -18.28 -9.83 4.25
N LYS A 346 -17.15 -9.62 4.96
CA LYS A 346 -16.63 -8.28 5.27
C LYS A 346 -16.42 -7.49 3.99
N LEU A 347 -15.76 -8.10 3.00
CA LEU A 347 -15.49 -7.52 1.69
C LEU A 347 -16.78 -7.13 0.95
N HIS A 348 -17.79 -8.01 0.96
CA HIS A 348 -19.08 -7.75 0.35
C HIS A 348 -19.82 -6.59 1.03
N HIS A 349 -19.80 -6.54 2.36
CA HIS A 349 -20.45 -5.48 3.12
C HIS A 349 -19.80 -4.11 2.88
N ILE A 350 -18.46 -4.07 2.81
CA ILE A 350 -17.69 -2.90 2.44
C ILE A 350 -18.10 -2.40 1.04
N LEU A 351 -18.11 -3.29 0.04
CA LEU A 351 -18.53 -2.95 -1.32
C LEU A 351 -19.98 -2.47 -1.39
N ARG A 352 -20.89 -3.10 -0.65
CA ARG A 352 -22.29 -2.69 -0.62
C ARG A 352 -22.45 -1.25 -0.10
N ARG A 353 -21.71 -0.88 0.95
CA ARG A 353 -21.71 0.50 1.47
C ARG A 353 -21.25 1.50 0.41
N TYR A 354 -20.22 1.17 -0.37
CA TYR A 354 -19.74 2.00 -1.47
C TYR A 354 -20.80 2.26 -2.54
N PHE A 355 -21.46 1.20 -3.02
CA PHE A 355 -22.45 1.36 -4.08
C PHE A 355 -23.65 2.20 -3.60
N VAL A 356 -24.04 2.05 -2.34
CA VAL A 356 -25.10 2.87 -1.74
C VAL A 356 -24.68 4.33 -1.60
N SER A 357 -23.43 4.61 -1.21
CA SER A 357 -22.95 5.99 -1.05
C SER A 357 -22.71 6.71 -2.39
N GLN A 358 -22.42 5.98 -3.46
CA GLN A 358 -22.17 6.55 -4.80
C GLN A 358 -23.45 6.76 -5.62
N LEU A 359 -24.52 6.02 -5.33
CA LEU A 359 -25.80 6.11 -6.06
C LEU A 359 -26.35 7.55 -6.25
N PRO A 360 -26.27 8.47 -5.27
CA PRO A 360 -26.78 9.83 -5.40
C PRO A 360 -26.04 10.70 -6.41
N HIS A 361 -24.82 10.32 -6.83
CA HIS A 361 -24.03 11.07 -7.81
C HIS A 361 -24.30 10.66 -9.25
N PHE A 362 -25.01 9.54 -9.47
CA PHE A 362 -25.34 9.00 -10.79
C PHE A 362 -26.81 9.19 -11.19
N LEU A 363 -27.64 9.68 -10.27
CA LEU A 363 -29.03 10.10 -10.51
C LEU A 363 -29.07 11.64 -10.58
#